data_AF-A0A9E3AJ76-F1
#
_entry.id   AF-A0A9E3AJ76-F1
#
_cell.length_a   1.000
_cell.length_b   1.000
_cell.length_c   1.000
_cell.angle_alpha   90.00
_cell.angle_beta   90.00
_cell.angle_gamma   90.00
#
_symmetry.space_group_name_H-M   'P 1'
#
loop_
_entity.id
_entity.type
_entity.pdbx_description
1 polymer ?
#
loop_
_entity_poly.entity_id
_entity_poly.type
_entity_poly.pdbx_seq_one_letter_code
_entity_poly.pdbx_strand_id
1 'polypeptide(L)'
;STYAFPFLRLNVMPEIGCTALLPRLVGYGRAMQICLTAATLDAREAERVGLISEVHPDEELAVRAIALGEQIAAYPALQTNLTRELLWKNAGEFDVNAILQRETDAFVAMFRARKRQDAAKAD
;
A
#
# COMPACT_ATOMS: atom_id res chain seq x y z
N SER A 1 -20.30 4.38 -2.20
CA SER A 1 -19.64 4.84 -0.96
C SER A 1 -19.04 6.22 -1.12
N THR A 2 -18.81 6.93 -0.02
CA THR A 2 -18.18 8.27 0.02
C THR A 2 -17.00 8.29 0.99
N TYR A 3 -15.97 9.09 0.70
CA TYR A 3 -14.72 9.18 1.46
C TYR A 3 -14.39 10.64 1.78
N ALA A 4 -13.96 10.94 2.99
CA ALA A 4 -13.66 12.32 3.39
C ALA A 4 -12.57 12.36 4.47
N PHE A 5 -11.89 13.50 4.52
CA PHE A 5 -10.96 13.88 5.60
C PHE A 5 -11.50 15.14 6.28
N PRO A 6 -12.61 15.04 7.06
CA PRO A 6 -13.41 16.20 7.47
C PRO A 6 -12.83 16.97 8.66
N PHE A 7 -11.53 16.83 8.94
CA PHE A 7 -10.89 17.38 10.14
C PHE A 7 -11.09 18.88 10.30
N LEU A 8 -10.91 19.67 9.22
CA LEU A 8 -11.11 21.12 9.30
C LEU A 8 -12.57 21.52 9.55
N ARG A 9 -13.57 20.73 9.13
CA ARG A 9 -14.98 20.96 9.50
C ARG A 9 -15.22 20.76 11.00
N LEU A 10 -14.38 19.94 11.63
CA LEU A 10 -14.40 19.67 13.07
C LEU A 10 -13.45 20.61 13.85
N ASN A 11 -12.88 21.64 13.22
CA ASN A 11 -11.90 22.55 13.80
C ASN A 11 -10.64 21.86 14.35
N VAL A 12 -10.20 20.78 13.70
CA VAL A 12 -8.96 20.06 14.03
C VAL A 12 -8.11 19.84 12.77
N MET A 13 -6.79 19.70 12.93
CA MET A 13 -5.89 19.31 11.84
C MET A 13 -6.04 17.82 11.48
N PRO A 14 -5.61 17.36 10.29
CA PRO A 14 -5.60 15.94 9.97
C PRO A 14 -4.70 15.12 10.90
N GLU A 15 -5.25 14.05 11.46
CA GLU A 15 -4.63 13.19 12.47
C GLU A 15 -4.34 11.77 11.93
N ILE A 16 -3.79 10.89 12.78
CA ILE A 16 -3.61 9.45 12.49
C ILE A 16 -2.75 9.19 11.24
N GLY A 17 -1.74 10.05 11.03
CA GLY A 17 -0.81 9.91 9.92
C GLY A 17 -1.37 10.26 8.54
N CYS A 18 -2.60 10.81 8.44
CA CYS A 18 -3.18 11.24 7.16
C CYS A 18 -2.28 12.25 6.43
N THR A 19 -1.59 13.13 7.16
CA THR A 19 -0.63 14.10 6.61
C THR A 19 0.61 13.46 5.98
N ALA A 20 0.92 12.21 6.31
CA ALA A 20 2.01 11.44 5.69
C ALA A 20 1.51 10.47 4.61
N LEU A 21 0.37 9.81 4.86
CA LEU A 21 -0.14 8.74 3.99
C LEU A 21 -0.91 9.28 2.79
N LEU A 22 -1.77 10.27 2.98
CA LEU A 22 -2.62 10.78 1.89
C LEU A 22 -1.77 11.36 0.74
N PRO A 23 -0.73 12.20 0.97
CA PRO A 23 0.12 12.67 -0.11
C PRO A 23 0.84 11.56 -0.88
N ARG A 24 1.13 10.42 -0.24
CA ARG A 24 1.76 9.27 -0.90
C ARG A 24 0.79 8.50 -1.80
N LEU A 25 -0.50 8.52 -1.47
CA LEU A 25 -1.54 7.84 -2.26
C LEU A 25 -2.03 8.70 -3.43
N VAL A 26 -2.33 9.98 -3.18
CA VAL A 26 -3.01 10.85 -4.17
C VAL A 26 -2.14 11.98 -4.72
N GLY A 27 -0.88 12.09 -4.26
CA GLY A 27 0.01 13.20 -4.56
C GLY A 27 -0.22 14.42 -3.67
N TYR A 28 0.82 15.25 -3.51
CA TYR A 28 0.84 16.37 -2.57
C TYR A 28 -0.27 17.42 -2.85
N GLY A 29 -0.39 17.88 -4.10
CA GLY A 29 -1.38 18.92 -4.45
C GLY A 29 -2.83 18.47 -4.24
N ARG A 30 -3.15 17.21 -4.56
CA ARG A 30 -4.50 16.67 -4.34
C ARG A 30 -4.77 16.47 -2.85
N ALA A 31 -3.79 15.98 -2.09
CA ALA A 31 -3.92 15.84 -0.64
C ALA A 31 -4.20 17.19 0.03
N MET A 32 -3.51 18.27 -0.39
CA MET A 32 -3.81 19.63 0.08
C MET A 32 -5.25 20.02 -0.23
N GLN A 33 -5.70 19.85 -1.48
CA GLN A 33 -7.06 20.19 -1.87
C GLN A 33 -8.09 19.45 -1.02
N ILE A 34 -7.95 18.13 -0.86
CA ILE A 34 -8.88 17.30 -0.08
C ILE A 34 -8.94 17.75 1.39
N CYS A 35 -7.78 17.90 2.04
CA CYS A 35 -7.72 18.26 3.46
C CYS A 35 -8.17 19.71 3.73
N LEU A 36 -7.72 20.67 2.91
CA LEU A 36 -7.98 22.09 3.14
C LEU A 36 -9.43 22.49 2.80
N THR A 37 -10.08 21.76 1.89
CA THR A 37 -11.52 21.97 1.58
C THR A 37 -12.44 21.06 2.39
N ALA A 38 -11.88 20.10 3.14
CA ALA A 38 -12.61 19.02 3.78
C ALA A 38 -13.62 18.36 2.82
N ALA A 39 -13.21 18.16 1.56
CA ALA A 39 -14.07 17.61 0.51
C ALA A 39 -14.50 16.18 0.82
N THR A 40 -15.68 15.83 0.33
CA THR A 40 -16.19 14.46 0.30
C THR A 40 -16.13 13.96 -1.13
N LEU A 41 -15.38 12.88 -1.35
CA LEU A 41 -15.21 12.23 -2.64
C LEU A 41 -16.22 11.09 -2.74
N ASP A 42 -16.82 10.90 -3.90
CA ASP A 42 -17.48 9.63 -4.20
C ASP A 42 -16.44 8.54 -4.54
N ALA A 43 -16.90 7.29 -4.67
CA ALA A 43 -16.02 6.16 -4.96
C ALA A 43 -15.24 6.30 -6.28
N ARG A 44 -15.87 6.82 -7.34
CA ARG A 44 -15.22 6.97 -8.65
C ARG A 44 -14.18 8.08 -8.63
N GLU A 45 -14.45 9.17 -7.92
CA GLU A 45 -13.47 10.21 -7.73
C GLU A 45 -12.30 9.72 -6.88
N ALA A 46 -12.58 9.00 -5.79
CA ALA A 46 -11.55 8.41 -4.94
C ALA A 46 -10.62 7.46 -5.72
N GLU A 47 -11.18 6.67 -6.64
CA GLU A 47 -10.41 5.82 -7.56
C GLU A 47 -9.54 6.65 -8.52
N ARG A 48 -10.15 7.64 -9.19
CA ARG A 48 -9.45 8.51 -10.14
C ARG A 48 -8.26 9.25 -9.52
N VAL A 49 -8.31 9.57 -8.23
CA VAL A 49 -7.21 10.25 -7.54
C VAL A 49 -6.19 9.30 -6.93
N GLY A 50 -6.40 7.98 -6.99
CA GLY A 50 -5.50 6.98 -6.42
C GLY A 50 -5.71 6.69 -4.93
N LEU A 51 -6.80 7.19 -4.32
CA LEU A 51 -7.15 6.87 -2.94
C LEU A 51 -7.73 5.45 -2.84
N ILE A 52 -8.48 5.04 -3.86
CA ILE A 52 -9.06 3.69 -4.00
C ILE A 52 -8.42 3.04 -5.22
N SER A 53 -8.13 1.74 -5.15
CA SER A 53 -7.49 1.02 -6.26
C SER A 53 -8.48 0.59 -7.34
N GLU A 54 -9.69 0.17 -6.95
CA GLU A 54 -10.74 -0.31 -7.85
C GLU A 54 -12.14 -0.05 -7.26
N VAL A 55 -13.11 0.25 -8.11
CA VAL A 55 -14.53 0.39 -7.74
C VAL A 55 -15.39 -0.66 -8.43
N HIS A 56 -16.19 -1.38 -7.65
CA HIS A 56 -17.06 -2.47 -8.12
C HIS A 56 -18.49 -2.31 -7.57
N PRO A 57 -19.50 -2.90 -8.24
CA PRO A 57 -20.82 -3.11 -7.64
C PRO A 57 -20.72 -3.86 -6.31
N ASP A 58 -21.68 -3.63 -5.40
CA ASP A 58 -21.64 -4.16 -4.03
C ASP A 58 -21.64 -5.69 -4.03
N GLU A 59 -22.45 -6.28 -4.91
CA GLU A 59 -22.58 -7.72 -5.14
C GLU A 59 -21.31 -8.39 -5.69
N GLU A 60 -20.43 -7.63 -6.36
CA GLU A 60 -19.19 -8.13 -6.97
C GLU A 60 -17.95 -7.87 -6.11
N LEU A 61 -18.02 -6.90 -5.18
CA LEU A 61 -16.89 -6.42 -4.41
C LEU A 61 -16.15 -7.54 -3.67
N ALA A 62 -16.89 -8.38 -2.93
CA ALA A 62 -16.30 -9.47 -2.15
C ALA A 62 -15.62 -10.52 -3.05
N VAL A 63 -16.28 -10.89 -4.16
CA VAL A 63 -15.75 -11.84 -5.14
C VAL A 63 -14.44 -11.32 -5.72
N ARG A 64 -14.41 -10.05 -6.15
CA ARG A 64 -13.23 -9.43 -6.71
C ARG A 64 -12.08 -9.30 -5.71
N ALA A 65 -12.38 -8.92 -4.46
CA ALA A 65 -11.38 -8.78 -3.40
C ALA A 65 -10.74 -10.13 -3.05
N ILE A 66 -11.54 -11.20 -2.95
CA ILE A 66 -11.04 -12.56 -2.73
C ILE A 66 -10.18 -13.00 -3.91
N ALA A 67 -10.64 -12.81 -5.15
CA ALA A 67 -9.86 -13.16 -6.34
C ALA A 67 -8.51 -12.43 -6.39
N LEU A 68 -8.44 -11.16 -5.98
CA LEU A 68 -7.17 -10.43 -5.85
C LEU A 68 -6.27 -11.05 -4.78
N GLY A 69 -6.85 -11.40 -3.63
CA GLY A 69 -6.14 -12.08 -2.55
C GLY A 69 -5.57 -13.43 -2.99
N GLU A 70 -6.34 -14.22 -3.74
CA GLU A 70 -5.91 -15.50 -4.30
C GLU A 70 -4.77 -15.32 -5.31
N GLN A 71 -4.83 -14.29 -6.17
CA GLN A 71 -3.74 -13.94 -7.08
C GLN A 71 -2.45 -13.63 -6.32
N ILE A 72 -2.52 -12.89 -5.22
CA ILE A 72 -1.36 -12.57 -4.36
C ILE A 72 -0.86 -13.82 -3.64
N ALA A 73 -1.77 -14.65 -3.12
CA ALA A 73 -1.46 -15.87 -2.38
C ALA A 73 -0.88 -17.00 -3.24
N ALA A 74 -1.06 -16.95 -4.56
CA ALA A 74 -0.44 -17.87 -5.50
C ALA A 74 1.09 -17.76 -5.54
N TYR A 75 1.66 -16.65 -5.04
CA TYR A 75 3.11 -16.44 -4.97
C TYR A 75 3.71 -16.91 -3.63
N PRO A 76 5.00 -17.29 -3.61
CA PRO A 76 5.68 -17.68 -2.39
C PRO A 76 5.61 -16.63 -1.27
N ALA A 77 5.12 -17.03 -0.09
CA ALA A 77 4.83 -16.13 1.03
C ALA A 77 6.03 -15.27 1.49
N LEU A 78 7.24 -15.81 1.48
CA LEU A 78 8.43 -15.06 1.87
C LEU A 78 8.68 -13.88 0.94
N GLN A 79 8.64 -14.10 -0.37
CA GLN A 79 8.84 -13.08 -1.40
C GLN A 79 7.72 -12.04 -1.34
N THR A 80 6.47 -12.47 -1.27
CA THR A 80 5.32 -11.57 -1.14
C THR A 80 5.44 -10.66 0.08
N ASN A 81 5.84 -11.20 1.24
CA ASN A 81 6.03 -10.43 2.46
C ASN A 81 7.21 -9.45 2.36
N LEU A 82 8.36 -9.89 1.85
CA LEU A 82 9.53 -9.03 1.66
C LEU A 82 9.22 -7.88 0.69
N THR A 83 8.53 -8.16 -0.42
CA THR A 83 8.10 -7.13 -1.38
C THR A 83 7.20 -6.09 -0.71
N ARG A 84 6.17 -6.52 0.04
CA ARG A 84 5.29 -5.61 0.79
C ARG A 84 6.07 -4.74 1.77
N GLU A 85 7.00 -5.34 2.51
CA GLU A 85 7.80 -4.65 3.53
C GLU A 85 8.76 -3.63 2.91
N LEU A 86 9.46 -4.00 1.83
CA LEU A 86 10.39 -3.11 1.13
C LEU A 86 9.65 -1.92 0.52
N LEU A 87 8.50 -2.14 -0.13
CA LEU A 87 7.68 -1.05 -0.65
C LEU A 87 7.29 -0.08 0.47
N TRP A 88 6.88 -0.58 1.64
CA TRP A 88 6.51 0.28 2.77
C TRP A 88 7.70 1.08 3.32
N LYS A 89 8.85 0.44 3.52
CA LYS A 89 10.06 1.07 4.07
C LYS A 89 10.67 2.08 3.10
N ASN A 90 10.62 1.80 1.80
CA ASN A 90 11.28 2.61 0.78
C ASN A 90 10.38 3.72 0.22
N ALA A 91 9.06 3.69 0.44
CA ALA A 91 8.10 4.66 -0.11
C ALA A 91 8.37 6.14 0.23
N GLY A 92 9.20 6.43 1.23
CA GLY A 92 9.63 7.79 1.57
C GLY A 92 11.13 7.93 1.77
N GLU A 93 11.91 6.93 1.34
CA GLU A 93 13.37 6.97 1.37
C GLU A 93 13.88 7.64 0.09
N PHE A 94 14.86 8.51 0.21
CA PHE A 94 15.50 9.18 -0.93
C PHE A 94 16.98 8.82 -1.05
N ASP A 95 17.58 8.20 -0.04
CA ASP A 95 18.92 7.63 -0.16
C ASP A 95 18.88 6.30 -0.91
N VAL A 96 19.30 6.34 -2.17
CA VAL A 96 19.37 5.18 -3.05
C VAL A 96 20.26 4.08 -2.47
N ASN A 97 21.35 4.42 -1.75
CA ASN A 97 22.22 3.40 -1.17
C ASN A 97 21.51 2.66 -0.03
N ALA A 98 20.72 3.38 0.78
CA ALA A 98 19.91 2.76 1.83
C ALA A 98 18.83 1.83 1.24
N ILE A 99 18.19 2.23 0.13
CA ILE A 99 17.22 1.41 -0.61
C ILE A 99 17.89 0.12 -1.10
N LEU A 100 19.00 0.24 -1.83
CA LEU A 100 19.73 -0.90 -2.40
C LEU A 100 20.27 -1.83 -1.31
N GLN A 101 20.69 -1.29 -0.17
CA GLN A 101 21.15 -2.11 0.95
C GLN A 101 19.99 -2.97 1.52
N ARG A 102 18.81 -2.37 1.75
CA ARG A 102 17.64 -3.12 2.23
C ARG A 102 17.21 -4.21 1.24
N GLU A 103 17.25 -3.91 -0.05
CA GLU A 103 16.96 -4.89 -1.11
C GLU A 103 17.97 -6.03 -1.11
N THR A 104 19.26 -5.71 -0.98
CA THR A 104 20.34 -6.70 -0.89
C THR A 104 20.15 -7.62 0.32
N ASP A 105 19.86 -7.06 1.48
CA ASP A 105 19.65 -7.82 2.72
C ASP A 105 18.45 -8.78 2.59
N ALA A 106 17.33 -8.28 2.04
CA ALA A 106 16.13 -9.09 1.78
C ALA A 106 16.42 -10.21 0.76
N PHE A 107 17.19 -9.92 -0.28
CA PHE A 107 17.56 -10.88 -1.31
C PHE A 107 18.48 -12.00 -0.76
N VAL A 108 19.46 -11.64 0.08
CA VAL A 108 20.31 -12.61 0.78
C VAL A 108 19.49 -13.49 1.73
N ALA A 109 18.55 -12.91 2.48
CA ALA A 109 17.65 -13.65 3.36
C ALA A 109 16.78 -14.66 2.57
N MET A 110 16.26 -14.25 1.41
CA MET A 110 15.51 -15.11 0.49
C MET A 110 16.34 -16.31 0.03
N PHE A 111 17.57 -16.10 -0.45
CA PHE A 111 18.44 -17.20 -0.89
C PHE A 111 18.78 -18.17 0.24
N ARG A 112 19.07 -17.67 1.45
CA ARG A 112 19.32 -18.51 2.62
C ARG A 112 18.11 -19.34 3.02
N ALA A 113 16.89 -18.80 2.88
CA ALA A 113 15.66 -19.55 3.12
C ALA A 113 15.46 -20.65 2.07
N ARG A 114 15.69 -20.36 0.79
CA ARG A 114 15.57 -21.33 -0.30
C ARG A 114 16.54 -22.50 -0.15
N LYS A 115 17.82 -22.20 0.13
CA LYS A 115 18.83 -23.25 0.36
C LYS A 115 18.45 -24.21 1.50
N ARG A 116 17.84 -23.69 2.58
CA ARG A 116 17.34 -24.52 3.70
C ARG A 116 16.16 -25.41 3.28
N GLN A 117 15.24 -24.88 2.47
CA GLN A 117 14.13 -25.67 1.93
C GLN A 117 14.61 -26.78 0.98
N ASP A 118 15.59 -26.49 0.12
CA ASP A 118 16.11 -27.47 -0.83
C ASP A 118 16.86 -28.61 -0.09
N ALA A 119 17.64 -28.28 0.95
CA ALA A 119 18.29 -29.28 1.80
C ALA A 119 17.28 -30.18 2.54
N ALA A 120 16.23 -29.60 3.12
CA ALA A 120 15.19 -30.35 3.84
C ALA A 120 14.32 -31.26 2.94
N LYS A 121 14.37 -31.10 1.61
CA LYS A 121 13.69 -31.97 0.64
C LYS A 121 14.59 -33.09 0.10
N ALA A 122 15.89 -33.02 0.35
CA ALA A 122 16.87 -34.01 -0.11
C ALA A 122 17.12 -35.14 0.90
N ASP A 123 16.64 -34.98 2.14
CA ASP A 123 16.59 -35.97 3.22
C ASP A 123 15.21 -36.66 3.28
#